data_AF-A0A923TNQ2-F1
#
_entry.id   AF-A0A923TNQ2-F1
#
_cell.length_a   1.000
_cell.length_b   1.000
_cell.length_c   1.000
_cell.angle_alpha   90.00
_cell.angle_beta   90.00
_cell.angle_gamma   90.00
#
_symmetry.space_group_name_H-M   'P 1'
#
loop_
_entity.id
_entity.type
_entity.pdbx_description
1 polymer ?
#
loop_
_entity_poly.entity_id
_entity_poly.type
_entity_poly.pdbx_seq_one_letter_code
_entity_poly.pdbx_strand_id
1 'polypeptide(L)'
;MTPEQYVQQKAAASGSSFYYAFLFLPKPRRAAITAFYAFCREVDDVVDDMVDTGVAHTKLAWWQGEVTAAYAGQPSHPVMKALMPLA
;
A
#
# COMPACT_ATOMS: atom_id res chain seq x y z
N MET A 1 -15.55 2.56 -2.00
CA MET A 1 -14.36 3.18 -1.38
C MET A 1 -13.41 3.55 -2.51
N THR A 2 -12.88 4.78 -2.53
CA THR A 2 -11.88 5.19 -3.54
C THR A 2 -10.48 4.65 -3.19
N PRO A 3 -9.55 4.57 -4.14
CA PRO A 3 -8.14 4.23 -3.87
C PRO A 3 -7.53 5.06 -2.74
N GLU A 4 -7.79 6.37 -2.71
CA GLU A 4 -7.27 7.31 -1.71
C GLU A 4 -7.85 7.02 -0.32
N GLN A 5 -9.15 6.72 -0.26
CA GLN A 5 -9.81 6.32 0.99
C GLN A 5 -9.25 5.00 1.53
N TYR A 6 -8.96 4.04 0.64
CA TYR A 6 -8.38 2.76 1.01
C TYR A 6 -6.99 2.94 1.66
N VAL A 7 -6.09 3.66 0.99
CA VAL A 7 -4.72 3.87 1.52
C VAL A 7 -4.74 4.69 2.81
N GLN A 8 -5.65 5.66 2.93
CA GLN A 8 -5.84 6.43 4.16
C GLN A 8 -6.27 5.51 5.31
N GLN A 9 -7.26 4.65 5.08
CA GLN A 9 -7.77 3.73 6.08
C GLN A 9 -6.71 2.69 6.48
N LYS A 10 -6.01 2.10 5.52
CA LYS A 10 -4.94 1.11 5.78
C LYS A 10 -3.81 1.73 6.61
N ALA A 11 -3.36 2.92 6.23
CA ALA A 11 -2.30 3.62 6.97
C ALA A 11 -2.74 4.00 8.39
N ALA A 12 -3.96 4.51 8.56
CA ALA A 12 -4.51 4.86 9.86
C ALA A 12 -4.70 3.62 10.77
N ALA A 13 -5.21 2.53 10.22
CA ALA A 13 -5.48 1.29 10.94
C ALA A 13 -4.19 0.61 11.46
N SER A 14 -3.03 0.88 10.83
CA SER A 14 -1.74 0.36 11.32
C SER A 14 -1.38 0.82 12.73
N GLY A 15 -1.98 1.89 13.24
CA GLY A 15 -1.66 2.46 14.56
C GLY A 15 -0.24 3.04 14.69
N SER A 16 0.53 3.07 13.61
CA SER A 16 1.93 3.53 13.61
C SER A 16 2.05 5.04 13.81
N SER A 17 3.08 5.46 14.54
CA SER A 17 3.44 6.88 14.71
C SER A 17 3.75 7.57 13.38
N PHE A 18 4.16 6.82 12.35
CA PHE A 18 4.42 7.37 11.02
C PHE A 18 3.18 7.99 10.38
N TYR A 19 2.01 7.36 10.50
CA TYR A 19 0.78 7.90 9.92
C TYR A 19 0.48 9.31 10.45
N TYR A 20 0.65 9.51 11.76
CA TYR A 20 0.47 10.83 12.38
C TYR A 20 1.55 11.83 11.97
N ALA A 21 2.80 11.37 11.79
CA ALA A 21 3.87 12.21 11.27
C ALA A 21 3.58 12.72 9.85
N PHE A 22 2.94 11.91 9.00
CA PHE A 22 2.60 12.31 7.62
C PHE A 22 1.59 13.47 7.58
N LEU A 23 0.76 13.65 8.61
CA LEU A 23 -0.24 14.73 8.66
C LEU A 23 0.39 16.13 8.58
N PHE A 24 1.65 16.27 9.02
CA PHE A 24 2.41 17.52 8.97
C PHE A 24 3.00 17.84 7.58
N LEU A 25 2.93 16.92 6.62
CA LEU A 25 3.43 17.15 5.26
C LEU A 25 2.41 17.95 4.40
N PRO A 26 2.89 18.73 3.42
CA PRO A 26 2.04 19.32 2.39
C PRO A 26 1.18 18.25 1.69
N LYS A 27 -0.04 18.63 1.28
CA LYS A 27 -1.04 17.70 0.70
C LYS A 27 -0.47 16.72 -0.35
N PRO A 28 0.33 17.15 -1.35
CA PRO A 28 0.85 16.23 -2.37
C PRO A 28 1.80 15.18 -1.79
N ARG A 29 2.75 15.60 -0.95
CA ARG A 29 3.71 14.70 -0.29
C ARG A 29 3.02 13.75 0.68
N ARG A 30 2.03 14.25 1.42
CA ARG A 30 1.20 13.44 2.32
C ARG A 30 0.46 12.34 1.56
N ALA A 31 -0.15 12.67 0.42
CA ALA A 31 -0.84 11.66 -0.39
C ALA A 31 0.15 10.57 -0.87
N ALA A 32 1.31 10.97 -1.39
CA ALA A 32 2.32 10.04 -1.89
C ALA A 32 2.84 9.09 -0.79
N ILE A 33 3.23 9.65 0.36
CA ILE A 33 3.76 8.83 1.46
C ILE A 33 2.68 7.95 2.11
N THR A 34 1.44 8.41 2.21
CA THR A 34 0.33 7.59 2.73
C THR A 34 0.06 6.40 1.81
N ALA A 35 0.03 6.60 0.49
CA ALA A 35 -0.16 5.53 -0.49
C ALA A 35 1.01 4.54 -0.46
N PHE A 36 2.24 5.04 -0.41
CA PHE A 36 3.44 4.20 -0.33
C PHE A 36 3.49 3.40 0.98
N TYR A 37 3.16 4.03 2.10
CA TYR A 37 3.13 3.34 3.39
C TYR A 37 2.03 2.27 3.47
N ALA A 38 0.86 2.53 2.86
CA ALA A 38 -0.18 1.52 2.73
C ALA A 38 0.28 0.31 1.90
N PHE A 39 1.09 0.51 0.86
CA PHE A 39 1.74 -0.59 0.13
C PHE A 39 2.65 -1.42 1.03
N CYS A 40 3.55 -0.77 1.77
CA CYS A 40 4.41 -1.48 2.73
C CYS A 40 3.59 -2.31 3.71
N ARG A 41 2.50 -1.75 4.26
CA ARG A 41 1.62 -2.48 5.18
C ARG A 41 0.94 -3.69 4.55
N GLU A 42 0.44 -3.58 3.32
CA GLU A 42 -0.13 -4.75 2.65
C GLU A 42 0.88 -5.88 2.45
N VAL A 43 2.14 -5.55 2.16
CA VAL A 43 3.19 -6.56 1.98
C VAL A 43 3.65 -7.13 3.33
N ASP A 44 3.80 -6.29 4.35
CA ASP A 44 4.16 -6.71 5.71
C ASP A 44 3.09 -7.64 6.30
N ASP A 45 1.80 -7.28 6.18
CA ASP A 45 0.67 -8.09 6.69
C ASP A 45 0.64 -9.50 6.07
N VAL A 46 1.13 -9.68 4.83
CA VAL A 46 1.24 -11.01 4.22
C VAL A 46 2.24 -11.90 4.96
N VAL A 47 3.30 -11.33 5.51
CA VAL A 47 4.33 -12.07 6.24
C VAL A 47 4.00 -12.17 7.73
N ASP A 48 3.43 -11.12 8.31
CA ASP A 48 3.13 -11.03 9.74
C ASP A 48 1.94 -11.91 10.16
N ASP A 49 0.89 -11.99 9.34
CA ASP A 49 -0.37 -12.64 9.73
C ASP A 49 -0.54 -14.07 9.18
N MET A 50 0.32 -14.52 8.26
CA MET A 50 0.14 -15.82 7.58
C MET A 50 0.84 -16.95 8.34
N VAL A 51 0.06 -17.96 8.72
CA VAL A 51 0.58 -19.21 9.33
C VAL A 51 1.13 -20.17 8.26
N ASP A 52 0.54 -20.17 7.06
CA ASP A 52 0.96 -21.01 5.94
C ASP A 52 1.95 -20.26 5.02
N THR A 53 3.19 -20.75 5.00
CA THR A 53 4.28 -20.18 4.18
C THR A 53 4.00 -20.25 2.68
N GLY A 54 3.32 -21.28 2.19
CA GLY A 54 2.96 -21.42 0.78
C GLY A 54 1.92 -20.38 0.35
N VAL A 55 0.96 -20.07 1.22
CA VAL A 55 0.00 -18.97 0.99
C VAL A 55 0.72 -17.62 0.99
N ALA A 56 1.63 -17.39 1.94
CA ALA A 56 2.43 -16.17 1.98
C ALA A 56 3.24 -15.98 0.68
N HIS A 57 3.95 -17.02 0.22
CA HIS A 57 4.69 -16.98 -1.04
C HIS A 57 3.80 -16.67 -2.25
N THR A 58 2.61 -17.29 -2.32
CA THR A 58 1.66 -17.04 -3.41
C THR A 58 1.19 -15.58 -3.42
N LYS A 59 0.88 -15.02 -2.25
CA LYS A 59 0.47 -13.61 -2.12
C LYS A 59 1.61 -12.64 -2.46
N LEU A 60 2.84 -12.92 -2.04
CA LEU A 60 4.00 -12.11 -2.38
C LEU A 60 4.30 -12.15 -3.88
N ALA A 61 4.18 -13.32 -4.52
CA ALA A 61 4.31 -13.45 -5.96
C ALA A 61 3.23 -12.64 -6.70
N TRP A 62 2.00 -12.63 -6.19
CA TRP A 62 0.94 -11.76 -6.72
C TRP A 62 1.30 -10.27 -6.59
N TRP A 63 1.81 -9.84 -5.43
CA TRP A 63 2.25 -8.45 -5.21
C TRP A 63 3.40 -8.03 -6.15
N GLN A 64 4.35 -8.93 -6.44
CA GLN A 64 5.38 -8.67 -7.44
C GLN A 64 4.79 -8.47 -8.84
N GLY A 65 3.81 -9.29 -9.22
CA GLY A 65 3.06 -9.14 -10.46
C GLY A 65 2.29 -7.83 -10.52
N GLU A 66 1.63 -7.45 -9.43
CA GLU A 66 0.88 -6.20 -9.30
C GLU A 66 1.79 -4.97 -9.42
N VAL A 67 2.97 -4.97 -8.81
CA VAL A 67 3.98 -3.91 -9.00
C VAL A 67 4.37 -3.81 -10.48
N THR A 68 4.65 -4.94 -11.13
CA THR A 68 5.04 -4.96 -12.55
C THR A 68 3.91 -4.39 -13.44
N ALA A 69 2.66 -4.81 -13.20
CA ALA A 69 1.50 -4.32 -13.92
C ALA A 69 1.25 -2.81 -13.67
N ALA A 70 1.45 -2.34 -12.44
CA ALA A 70 1.32 -0.93 -12.08
C ALA A 70 2.30 -0.05 -12.86
N TYR A 71 3.58 -0.44 -12.94
CA TYR A 71 4.58 0.26 -13.75
C TYR A 71 4.34 0.14 -15.27
N ALA A 72 3.58 -0.87 -15.71
CA ALA A 72 3.07 -0.97 -17.08
C ALA A 72 1.78 -0.16 -17.33
N GLY A 73 1.31 0.63 -16.36
CA GLY A 73 0.12 1.47 -16.46
C GLY A 73 -1.20 0.73 -16.24
N GLN A 74 -1.17 -0.50 -15.71
CA GLN A 74 -2.34 -1.35 -15.47
C GLN A 74 -2.48 -1.77 -13.99
N PRO A 75 -2.46 -0.84 -13.02
CA PRO A 75 -2.63 -1.19 -11.62
C PRO A 75 -4.05 -1.73 -11.37
N SER A 76 -4.16 -2.82 -10.62
CA SER A 76 -5.44 -3.44 -10.28
C SER A 76 -5.84 -3.16 -8.83
N HIS A 77 -4.86 -3.14 -7.92
CA HIS A 77 -5.05 -2.95 -6.49
C HIS A 77 -5.31 -1.47 -6.14
N PRO A 78 -6.21 -1.15 -5.19
CA PRO A 78 -6.45 0.22 -4.74
C PRO A 78 -5.18 0.96 -4.32
N VAL A 79 -4.25 0.28 -3.65
CA VAL A 79 -2.96 0.87 -3.26
C VAL A 79 -2.15 1.35 -4.47
N MET A 80 -1.99 0.51 -5.49
CA MET A 80 -1.24 0.90 -6.69
C MET A 80 -1.96 1.97 -7.50
N LYS A 81 -3.29 1.90 -7.57
CA LYS A 81 -4.11 2.95 -8.21
C LYS A 81 -3.95 4.32 -7.54
N ALA A 82 -3.79 4.35 -6.22
CA ALA A 82 -3.53 5.58 -5.48
C ALA A 82 -2.06 6.04 -5.59
N LEU A 83 -1.12 5.11 -5.63
CA LEU A 83 0.31 5.39 -5.60
C LEU A 83 0.86 5.85 -6.96
N MET A 84 0.52 5.16 -8.06
CA MET A 84 1.12 5.42 -9.38
C MET A 84 0.93 6.85 -9.91
N PRO A 85 -0.21 7.54 -9.71
CA PRO A 85 -0.35 8.94 -10.11
C PRO A 85 0.55 9.91 -9.33
N LEU A 86 1.19 9.45 -8.25
CA LEU A 86 2.02 10.22 -7.33
C LEU A 86 3.50 9.82 -7.37
N ALA A 87 3.83 8.79 -8.18
CA ALA A 87 5.16 8.19 -8.29
C ALA A 87 6.06 8.96 -9.27
#